data_AF-A0A944WN71-F1
#
_entry.id   AF-A0A944WN71-F1
#
_cell.length_a   1.000
_cell.length_b   1.000
_cell.length_c   1.000
_cell.angle_alpha   90.00
_cell.angle_beta   90.00
_cell.angle_gamma   90.00
#
_symmetry.space_group_name_H-M   'P 1'
#
loop_
_entity.id
_entity.type
_entity.pdbx_description
1 polymer ?
#
loop_
_entity_poly.entity_id
_entity_poly.type
_entity_poly.pdbx_seq_one_letter_code
_entity_poly.pdbx_strand_id
1 'polypeptide(L)' 'MQLNNDQSELNNENFPRLFFPIDLRGHSLRNRIVFGAHTTNMSEEGLPGERHLAYYRERALGGA' A
#
# COMPACT_ATOMS: atom_id res chain seq x y z
N MET A 1 -21.10 9.72 -21.32
CA MET A 1 -19.63 9.88 -21.42
C MET A 1 -19.03 8.82 -20.50
N GLN A 2 -18.95 7.57 -20.98
CA GLN A 2 -18.30 6.49 -20.22
C GLN A 2 -16.79 6.67 -20.38
N LEU A 3 -16.10 6.97 -19.27
CA LEU A 3 -14.66 6.83 -19.19
C LEU A 3 -14.37 5.32 -19.20
N ASN A 4 -13.97 4.81 -20.36
CA ASN A 4 -13.43 3.46 -20.49
C ASN A 4 -12.09 3.47 -19.75
N ASN A 5 -12.10 3.07 -18.48
CA ASN A 5 -10.87 2.85 -17.74
C ASN A 5 -10.35 1.49 -18.19
N ASP A 6 -9.51 1.50 -19.22
CA ASP A 6 -8.84 0.31 -19.74
C ASP A 6 -7.91 -0.25 -18.66
N GLN A 7 -8.41 -1.20 -17.86
CA GLN A 7 -7.66 -1.85 -16.79
C GLN A 7 -6.74 -2.96 -17.32
N SER A 8 -6.64 -3.14 -18.64
CA SER A 8 -5.83 -4.19 -19.25
C SER A 8 -4.32 -3.93 -19.13
N GLU A 9 -3.89 -2.67 -19.01
CA GLU A 9 -2.47 -2.29 -18.94
C GLU A 9 -1.81 -2.45 -17.55
N LEU A 10 -2.56 -2.80 -16.51
CA LEU A 10 -2.03 -2.99 -15.15
C LEU A 10 -1.81 -4.46 -14.76
N ASN A 11 -1.94 -5.38 -15.72
CA ASN A 11 -1.76 -6.80 -15.48
C ASN A 11 -0.29 -7.20 -15.58
N ASN A 12 0.32 -7.41 -14.42
CA ASN A 12 1.59 -8.11 -14.33
C ASN A 12 1.40 -9.59 -14.75
N GLU A 13 2.01 -10.02 -15.85
CA GLU A 13 1.83 -11.38 -16.39
C GLU A 13 2.30 -12.48 -15.43
N ASN A 14 3.33 -12.21 -14.62
CA ASN A 14 3.86 -13.17 -13.65
C ASN A 14 3.04 -13.20 -12.36
N PHE A 15 2.43 -12.08 -11.98
CA PHE A 15 1.69 -11.92 -10.72
C PHE A 15 0.32 -11.26 -10.92
N PRO A 16 -0.58 -11.89 -11.70
CA PRO A 16 -1.83 -11.25 -12.12
C PRO A 16 -2.75 -10.92 -10.94
N ARG A 17 -2.66 -11.66 -9.84
CA ARG A 17 -3.48 -11.41 -8.64
C ARG A 17 -2.86 -10.40 -7.67
N LEU A 18 -1.54 -10.22 -7.68
CA LEU A 18 -0.84 -9.39 -6.70
C LEU A 18 -1.13 -7.91 -6.90
N PHE A 19 -1.21 -7.48 -8.16
CA PHE A 19 -1.46 -6.08 -8.54
C PHE A 19 -2.93 -5.81 -8.87
N PHE A 20 -3.81 -6.82 -8.74
CA PHE A 20 -5.24 -6.65 -8.97
C PHE A 20 -5.92 -6.01 -7.75
N PRO A 21 -6.76 -4.97 -7.93
CA PRO A 21 -7.46 -4.30 -6.85
C PRO A 21 -8.30 -5.24 -5.97
N ILE A 22 -8.50 -4.86 -4.70
CA ILE A 22 -9.37 -5.58 -3.78
C ILE A 22 -10.06 -4.61 -2.83
N ASP A 23 -11.35 -4.84 -2.58
CA ASP A 23 -12.10 -4.12 -1.56
C ASP A 23 -12.02 -4.86 -0.23
N LEU A 24 -11.53 -4.16 0.80
CA LEU A 24 -11.41 -4.67 2.16
C LEU A 24 -12.06 -3.68 3.13
N ARG A 25 -13.14 -4.10 3.79
CA ARG A 25 -13.80 -3.35 4.88
C ARG A 25 -14.14 -1.89 4.51
N GLY A 26 -14.56 -1.64 3.27
CA GLY A 26 -14.92 -0.29 2.79
C GLY A 26 -13.75 0.52 2.23
N HIS A 27 -12.55 -0.05 2.15
CA HIS A 27 -11.39 0.55 1.49
C HIS A 27 -11.04 -0.23 0.22
N SER A 28 -10.86 0.48 -0.89
CA SER A 28 -10.34 -0.11 -2.12
C SER A 28 -8.82 -0.01 -2.14
N LEU A 29 -8.16 -1.16 -2.20
CA LEU A 29 -6.70 -1.25 -2.27
C LEU A 29 -6.27 -1.45 -3.72
N ARG A 30 -5.27 -0.68 -4.16
CA ARG A 30 -4.71 -0.74 -5.52
C ARG A 30 -3.93 -2.03 -5.81
N ASN A 31 -3.49 -2.75 -4.78
CA ASN A 31 -2.76 -4.00 -4.90
C ASN A 31 -2.92 -4.82 -3.60
N ARG A 32 -2.33 -6.02 -3.56
CA ARG A 32 -2.37 -6.95 -2.43
C ARG A 32 -1.03 -7.05 -1.69
N ILE A 33 -0.16 -6.06 -1.84
CA ILE A 33 1.13 -5.96 -1.15
C ILE A 33 0.90 -5.27 0.18
N VAL A 34 1.34 -5.88 1.28
CA VAL A 34 1.07 -5.37 2.64
C VAL A 34 2.37 -5.14 3.38
N PHE A 35 2.44 -4.02 4.10
CA PHE A 35 3.49 -3.75 5.06
C PHE A 35 3.08 -4.29 6.43
N GLY A 36 3.55 -5.49 6.74
CA GLY A 36 3.18 -6.19 7.97
C GLY A 36 3.62 -5.45 9.24
N ALA A 37 2.90 -5.67 10.34
CA ALA A 37 3.26 -5.12 11.64
C ALA A 37 4.63 -5.67 12.08
N HIS A 38 5.57 -4.78 12.37
CA HIS A 38 6.88 -5.11 12.90
C HIS A 38 7.39 -3.95 13.77
N THR A 39 8.19 -4.27 14.78
CA THR A 39 8.79 -3.28 15.67
C THR A 39 9.99 -2.64 14.98
N THR A 40 10.02 -1.30 14.91
CA THR A 40 11.07 -0.53 14.22
C THR A 40 12.12 0.05 15.16
N ASN A 41 11.88 0.04 16.47
CA ASN A 41 12.72 0.71 17.50
C ASN A 41 13.03 2.18 17.17
N MET A 42 12.07 2.89 16.56
CA MET A 42 12.19 4.31 16.19
C MET A 42 11.38 5.25 17.10
N SER A 43 10.80 4.73 18.17
CA SER A 43 10.06 5.53 19.15
C SER A 43 11.01 6.35 20.03
N GLU A 44 10.60 7.58 20.32
CA GLU A 44 11.25 8.50 21.25
C GLU A 44 10.35 8.59 22.48
N GLU A 45 10.84 8.16 23.66
CA GLU A 45 10.04 8.08 24.90
C GLU A 45 8.75 7.24 24.76
N GLY A 46 8.76 6.25 23.88
CA GLY A 46 7.58 5.42 23.58
C GLY A 46 6.58 6.07 22.62
N LEU A 47 6.87 7.27 22.11
CA LEU A 47 6.04 7.99 21.15
C LEU A 47 6.64 7.92 19.74
N PRO A 48 5.81 7.94 18.68
CA PRO A 48 6.30 8.11 17.32
C PRO A 48 6.91 9.50 17.12
N GLY A 49 8.17 9.56 16.66
CA GLY A 49 8.84 10.79 16.25
C GLY A 49 8.91 10.96 14.72
N GLU A 50 9.65 11.98 14.27
CA GLU A 50 9.80 12.32 12.83
C GLU A 50 10.35 11.17 11.98
N ARG A 51 11.31 10.42 12.51
CA ARG A 51 11.87 9.25 11.83
C ARG A 51 10.80 8.18 11.57
N HIS A 52 9.90 7.99 12.52
CA HIS A 52 8.80 7.02 12.41
C HIS A 52 7.79 7.45 11.35
N LEU A 53 7.46 8.74 11.30
CA LEU A 53 6.58 9.32 10.28
C LEU A 53 7.18 9.19 8.88
N ALA A 54 8.44 9.60 8.70
CA ALA A 54 9.13 9.49 7.42
C ALA A 54 9.18 8.03 6.94
N TYR A 55 9.46 7.10 7.86
CA TYR A 55 9.49 5.68 7.55
C TYR A 55 8.18 5.15 6.97
N TYR A 56 7.03 5.45 7.59
CA TYR A 56 5.73 5.02 7.08
C TYR A 56 5.31 5.76 5.81
N ARG A 57 5.65 7.05 5.68
CA ARG A 57 5.33 7.83 4.48
C ARG A 57 5.91 7.19 3.22
N GLU A 58 7.17 6.78 3.26
CA GLU A 58 7.83 6.12 2.12
C GLU A 58 7.16 4.79 1.75
N ARG A 59 6.57 4.06 2.71
CA ARG A 59 5.87 2.79 2.43
C ARG A 59 4.48 3.02 1.86
N ALA A 60 3.77 4.03 2.37
CA ALA A 60 2.46 4.42 1.89
C ALA A 60 2.49 4.81 0.41
N LEU A 61 3.58 5.44 -0.05
CA LEU A 61 3.79 5.75 -1.47
C LEU A 61 3.83 4.49 -2.37
N GLY A 62 4.31 3.36 -1.85
CA GLY A 62 4.29 2.06 -2.54
C GLY A 62 2.92 1.38 -2.57
N GLY A 63 1.92 1.95 -1.88
CA GLY A 63 0.59 1.38 -1.73
C GLY A 63 0.41 0.51 -0.49
N ALA A 64 1.30 0.64 0.51
CA ALA A 64 1.24 -0.08 1.78
C ALA A 64 1.33 0.87 2.98
#